data_AF-M7SFR9-F1
#
_entry.id   AF-M7SFR9-F1
#
_cell.length_a   1.000
_cell.length_b   1.000
_cell.length_c   1.000
_cell.angle_alpha   90.00
_cell.angle_beta   90.00
_cell.angle_gamma   90.00
#
_symmetry.space_group_name_H-M   'P 1'
#
loop_
_entity.id
_entity.type
_entity.pdbx_description
1 polymer ?
#
loop_
_entity_poly.entity_id
_entity_poly.type
_entity_poly.pdbx_seq_one_letter_code
_entity_poly.pdbx_strand_id
1 'polypeptide(L)'
;MKLTSGSNGHRFFPYWITVSSLTIVFIVLLLWLISQRRLLPSIVILGAFMFFVLWLVGLIVVSIEMWSASGSVSNNCDVLVFNNPPTGQTLETLAWLEQRSICQSWQAIFAFALIGCIFLLWITIIAIQVFYDDS
;
A
#
# COMPACT_ATOMS: atom_id res chain seq x y z
N MET A 1 22.00 -7.90 -10.10
CA MET A 1 21.14 -8.08 -8.91
C MET A 1 22.02 -8.05 -7.66
N LYS A 2 22.30 -6.86 -7.13
CA LYS A 2 23.24 -6.68 -6.01
C LYS A 2 22.45 -6.67 -4.70
N LEU A 3 22.46 -7.82 -4.05
CA LEU A 3 21.93 -8.07 -2.71
C LEU A 3 23.05 -7.86 -1.68
N THR A 4 23.34 -6.61 -1.31
CA THR A 4 24.17 -6.22 -0.14
C THR A 4 23.81 -4.75 0.13
N SER A 5 23.41 -4.24 1.29
CA SER A 5 23.87 -4.51 2.66
C SER A 5 22.93 -3.73 3.60
N GLY A 6 22.40 -4.39 4.64
CA GLY A 6 21.53 -3.74 5.62
C GLY A 6 20.81 -4.74 6.51
N SER A 7 21.58 -5.41 7.37
CA SER A 7 21.16 -6.35 8.40
C SER A 7 20.18 -5.74 9.42
N ASN A 8 18.92 -5.48 9.04
CA ASN A 8 17.74 -5.26 9.91
C ASN A 8 16.36 -5.35 9.19
N GLY A 9 16.30 -5.72 7.90
CA GLY A 9 15.10 -5.55 7.06
C GLY A 9 14.18 -6.76 6.83
N HIS A 10 14.24 -7.81 7.65
CA HIS A 10 13.55 -9.10 7.36
C HIS A 10 12.01 -9.09 7.51
N ARG A 11 11.37 -7.91 7.68
CA ARG A 11 9.96 -7.78 8.11
C ARG A 11 9.07 -6.85 7.27
N PHE A 12 9.60 -6.18 6.24
CA PHE A 12 8.78 -5.26 5.41
C PHE A 12 7.78 -6.00 4.51
N PHE A 13 8.24 -7.08 3.86
CA PHE A 13 7.38 -7.92 3.03
C PHE A 13 6.18 -8.50 3.81
N PRO A 14 6.37 -9.11 5.01
CA PRO A 14 5.24 -9.57 5.79
C PRO A 14 4.39 -8.42 6.36
N TYR A 15 4.96 -7.25 6.66
CA TYR A 15 4.18 -6.09 7.13
C TYR A 15 3.07 -5.73 6.13
N TRP A 16 3.41 -5.52 4.85
CA TRP A 16 2.42 -5.18 3.82
C TRP A 16 1.36 -6.27 3.64
N ILE A 17 1.77 -7.54 3.62
CA ILE A 17 0.83 -8.67 3.50
C ILE A 17 -0.14 -8.70 4.68
N THR A 18 0.36 -8.51 5.92
CA THR A 18 -0.49 -8.51 7.12
C THR A 18 -1.45 -7.33 7.14
N VAL A 19 -1.00 -6.12 6.80
CA VAL A 19 -1.85 -4.91 6.76
C VAL A 19 -2.93 -5.04 5.69
N SER A 20 -2.61 -5.53 4.50
CA SER A 20 -3.61 -5.77 3.44
C SER A 20 -4.60 -6.86 3.83
N SER A 21 -4.14 -7.97 4.41
CA SER A 21 -5.02 -9.06 4.89
C SER A 21 -5.97 -8.58 5.99
N LEU A 22 -5.45 -7.85 6.97
CA LEU A 22 -6.25 -7.27 8.05
C LEU A 22 -7.31 -6.32 7.50
N THR A 23 -6.97 -5.54 6.47
CA THR A 23 -7.91 -4.63 5.80
C THR A 23 -9.06 -5.40 5.15
N ILE A 24 -8.79 -6.52 4.47
CA ILE A 24 -9.82 -7.37 3.88
C ILE A 24 -10.75 -7.94 4.96
N VAL A 25 -10.18 -8.45 6.06
CA VAL A 25 -10.96 -8.94 7.21
C VAL A 25 -11.86 -7.85 7.78
N PHE A 26 -11.36 -6.62 7.89
CA PHE A 26 -12.16 -5.47 8.36
C PHE A 26 -13.33 -5.16 7.43
N ILE A 27 -13.13 -5.18 6.11
CA ILE A 27 -14.21 -4.97 5.14
C ILE A 27 -15.29 -6.06 5.27
N VAL A 28 -14.89 -7.32 5.41
CA VAL A 28 -15.83 -8.44 5.62
C VAL A 28 -16.60 -8.25 6.93
N LEU A 29 -15.93 -7.82 8.00
CA LEU A 29 -16.55 -7.52 9.29
C LEU A 29 -17.59 -6.39 9.16
N LEU A 30 -17.28 -5.32 8.42
CA LEU A 30 -18.22 -4.23 8.15
C LEU A 30 -19.46 -4.72 7.39
N LEU A 31 -19.27 -5.50 6.30
CA LEU A 31 -20.39 -6.09 5.55
C LEU A 31 -21.28 -6.98 6.41
N TRP A 32 -20.66 -7.75 7.31
CA TRP A 32 -21.36 -8.58 8.27
C TRP A 32 -22.19 -7.74 9.26
N LEU A 33 -21.63 -6.65 9.81
CA LEU A 33 -22.35 -5.76 10.72
C LEU A 33 -23.55 -5.07 10.05
N ILE A 34 -23.40 -4.68 8.78
CA ILE A 34 -24.50 -4.12 7.98
C ILE A 34 -25.65 -5.13 7.84
N SER A 35 -25.33 -6.41 7.62
CA SER A 35 -26.33 -7.48 7.56
C SER A 35 -27.12 -7.62 8.87
N GLN A 36 -26.50 -7.33 10.01
CA GLN A 36 -27.15 -7.40 11.32
C GLN A 36 -27.90 -6.12 11.74
N ARG A 37 -27.94 -5.07 10.90
CA ARG A 37 -28.57 -3.76 11.21
C ARG A 37 -28.06 -3.11 12.52
N ARG A 38 -26.94 -3.55 13.07
CA ARG A 38 -26.30 -2.94 14.24
C ARG A 38 -25.34 -1.87 13.77
N LEU A 39 -25.79 -0.62 13.77
CA LEU A 39 -24.92 0.55 13.63
C LEU A 39 -24.18 0.75 14.96
N LEU A 40 -23.17 -0.08 15.24
CA LEU A 40 -22.23 0.18 16.33
C LEU A 40 -21.19 1.16 15.79
N PRO A 41 -21.40 2.47 15.86
CA PRO A 41 -20.61 3.38 15.05
C PRO A 41 -19.22 3.56 15.73
N SER A 42 -19.07 3.08 16.98
CA SER A 42 -17.85 3.16 17.78
C SER A 42 -16.76 2.21 17.27
N ILE A 43 -17.12 1.00 16.80
CA ILE A 43 -16.15 0.04 16.26
C ILE A 43 -15.56 0.57 14.94
N VAL A 44 -16.38 1.28 14.15
CA VAL A 44 -15.96 1.82 12.84
C VAL A 44 -14.96 2.95 13.04
N ILE A 45 -15.20 3.87 14.00
CA ILE A 45 -14.26 4.94 14.31
C ILE A 45 -12.92 4.39 14.81
N LEU A 46 -12.95 3.47 15.79
CA LEU A 46 -11.72 2.88 16.35
C LEU A 46 -10.94 2.08 15.30
N GLY A 47 -11.65 1.30 14.48
CA GLY A 47 -11.06 0.54 13.38
C GLY A 47 -10.44 1.45 12.33
N ALA A 48 -11.17 2.47 11.86
CA ALA A 48 -10.68 3.40 10.85
C ALA A 48 -9.43 4.16 11.31
N PHE A 49 -9.37 4.58 12.57
CA PHE A 49 -8.18 5.22 13.14
C PHE A 49 -6.96 4.28 13.17
N MET A 50 -7.15 3.04 13.63
CA MET A 50 -6.06 2.05 13.67
C MET A 50 -5.54 1.74 12.26
N PHE A 51 -6.45 1.50 11.30
CA PHE A 51 -6.08 1.25 9.92
C PHE A 51 -5.41 2.47 9.28
N PHE A 52 -5.87 3.68 9.58
CA PHE A 52 -5.24 4.90 9.08
C PHE A 52 -3.76 4.97 9.46
N VAL A 53 -3.41 4.70 10.72
CA VAL A 53 -2.00 4.70 11.16
C VAL A 53 -1.19 3.62 10.44
N LEU A 54 -1.73 2.40 10.31
CA LEU A 54 -1.05 1.29 9.63
C LEU A 54 -0.80 1.59 8.15
N TRP A 55 -1.76 2.18 7.45
CA TRP A 55 -1.62 2.58 6.06
C TRP A 55 -0.68 3.77 5.90
N LEU A 56 -0.70 4.74 6.82
CA LEU A 56 0.20 5.90 6.83
C LEU A 56 1.67 5.48 6.98
N VAL A 57 1.97 4.57 7.90
CA VAL A 57 3.33 4.03 8.08
C VAL A 57 3.79 3.33 6.80
N GLY A 58 2.91 2.57 6.13
CA GLY A 58 3.22 1.99 4.82
C GLY A 58 3.59 3.05 3.79
N LEU A 59 2.77 4.10 3.66
CA LEU A 59 3.02 5.20 2.72
C LEU A 59 4.38 5.86 2.95
N ILE A 60 4.75 6.11 4.21
CA ILE A 60 6.07 6.69 4.55
C ILE A 60 7.20 5.79 4.05
N VAL A 61 7.14 4.48 4.31
CA VAL A 61 8.20 3.55 3.90
C VAL A 61 8.34 3.52 2.38
N VAL A 62 7.23 3.36 1.63
CA VAL A 62 7.28 3.32 0.16
C VAL A 62 7.80 4.62 -0.42
N SER A 63 7.48 5.76 0.20
CA SER A 63 8.01 7.07 -0.20
C SER A 63 9.53 7.12 -0.07
N ILE A 64 10.06 6.64 1.06
CA ILE A 64 11.50 6.60 1.30
C ILE A 64 12.18 5.70 0.27
N GLU A 65 11.65 4.49 0.02
CA GLU A 65 12.25 3.56 -0.95
C GLU A 65 12.26 4.11 -2.39
N MET A 66 11.23 4.87 -2.78
CA MET A 66 11.14 5.42 -4.13
C MET A 66 12.08 6.61 -4.36
N TRP A 67 12.26 7.48 -3.35
CA TRP A 67 13.04 8.72 -3.45
C TRP A 67 14.39 8.68 -2.70
N SER A 68 14.82 7.53 -2.19
CA SER A 68 16.08 7.39 -1.44
C SER A 68 17.31 7.71 -2.30
N ALA A 69 18.24 8.50 -1.75
CA ALA A 69 19.47 8.91 -2.42
C ALA A 69 20.47 7.76 -2.67
N SER A 70 20.32 6.62 -1.99
CA SER A 70 21.28 5.50 -2.03
C SER A 70 20.77 4.28 -2.81
N GLY A 71 19.91 4.49 -3.81
CA GLY A 71 19.38 3.41 -4.66
C GLY A 71 17.90 3.58 -5.02
N SER A 72 17.50 4.78 -5.42
CA SER A 72 16.10 5.08 -5.76
C SER A 72 15.57 4.13 -6.84
N VAL A 73 14.37 3.61 -6.61
CA VAL A 73 13.65 2.80 -7.60
C VAL A 73 13.48 3.60 -8.90
N SER A 74 13.23 4.91 -8.82
CA SER A 74 13.06 5.75 -10.01
C SER A 74 14.31 5.79 -10.91
N ASN A 75 15.50 5.95 -10.32
CA ASN A 75 16.75 6.04 -11.08
C ASN A 75 17.16 4.68 -11.65
N ASN A 76 16.91 3.59 -10.91
CA ASN A 76 17.12 2.23 -11.43
C ASN A 76 16.16 1.90 -12.57
N CYS A 77 14.89 2.30 -12.47
CA CYS A 77 13.91 2.10 -13.53
C CYS A 77 14.24 2.89 -14.81
N ASP A 78 14.79 4.11 -14.68
CA ASP A 78 15.18 4.92 -15.85
C ASP A 78 16.42 4.36 -16.56
N VAL A 79 17.41 3.88 -15.81
CA VAL A 79 18.65 3.30 -16.35
C VAL A 79 18.43 1.90 -16.93
N LEU A 80 17.61 1.05 -16.29
CA LEU A 80 17.40 -0.34 -16.72
C LEU A 80 16.26 -0.51 -17.75
N VAL A 81 15.22 0.33 -17.74
CA VAL A 81 14.02 0.11 -18.56
C VAL A 81 13.93 1.06 -19.76
N PHE A 82 14.27 2.35 -19.60
CA PHE A 82 14.05 3.37 -20.63
C PHE A 82 15.20 3.54 -21.62
N ASN A 83 16.44 3.23 -21.23
CA ASN A 83 17.61 3.49 -22.08
C ASN A 83 17.97 2.36 -23.06
N ASN A 84 17.45 1.13 -22.89
CA ASN A 84 17.79 0.03 -23.78
C ASN A 84 16.67 -1.02 -23.83
N PRO A 85 15.63 -0.86 -24.69
CA PRO A 85 14.58 -1.87 -24.83
C PRO A 85 15.08 -3.05 -25.71
N PRO A 86 15.34 -4.24 -25.14
CA PRO A 86 15.69 -5.41 -25.95
C PRO A 86 14.46 -5.92 -26.70
N THR A 87 14.54 -5.96 -28.03
CA THR A 87 13.46 -6.49 -28.90
C THR A 87 13.79 -7.93 -29.31
N GLY A 88 12.86 -8.87 -29.09
CA GLY A 88 13.01 -10.29 -29.44
C GLY A 88 12.54 -11.26 -28.34
N GLN A 89 12.34 -12.54 -28.66
CA GLN A 89 12.02 -13.59 -27.66
C GLN A 89 13.32 -14.14 -27.06
N THR A 90 14.06 -13.32 -26.32
CA THR A 90 15.32 -13.72 -25.66
C THR A 90 15.19 -13.64 -24.15
N LEU A 91 16.04 -14.37 -23.42
CA LEU A 91 16.07 -14.35 -21.95
C LEU A 91 16.29 -12.93 -21.39
N GLU A 92 17.05 -12.10 -22.12
CA GLU A 92 17.27 -10.68 -21.80
C GLU A 92 15.97 -9.87 -21.84
N THR A 93 15.09 -10.13 -22.82
CA THR A 93 13.77 -9.49 -22.90
C THR A 93 12.84 -9.92 -21.78
N LEU A 94 12.92 -11.18 -21.34
CA LEU A 94 12.15 -11.66 -20.18
C LEU A 94 12.57 -10.96 -18.89
N ALA A 95 13.88 -10.85 -18.67
CA ALA A 95 14.44 -10.14 -17.51
C ALA A 95 14.06 -8.65 -17.53
N TRP A 96 14.07 -8.00 -18.70
CA TRP A 96 13.62 -6.63 -18.85
C TRP A 96 12.13 -6.44 -18.55
N LEU A 97 11.26 -7.36 -19.01
CA LEU A 97 9.83 -7.34 -18.71
C LEU A 97 9.57 -7.49 -17.20
N GLU A 98 10.31 -8.37 -16.52
CA GLU A 98 10.23 -8.53 -15.08
C GLU A 98 10.60 -7.22 -14.36
N GLN A 99 11.73 -6.60 -14.71
CA GLN A 99 12.16 -5.31 -14.15
C GLN A 99 11.13 -4.20 -14.38
N ARG A 100 10.54 -4.15 -15.58
CA ARG A 100 9.48 -3.19 -15.91
C ARG A 100 8.23 -3.39 -15.05
N SER A 101 7.83 -4.64 -14.82
CA SER A 101 6.66 -4.95 -13.97
C SER A 101 6.88 -4.49 -12.52
N ILE A 102 8.10 -4.66 -12.00
CA ILE A 102 8.48 -4.22 -10.66
C ILE A 102 8.36 -2.70 -10.55
N CYS A 103 8.93 -1.95 -11.50
CA CYS A 103 8.85 -0.49 -11.53
C CYS A 103 7.41 0.05 -11.51
N GLN A 104 6.51 -0.57 -12.28
CA GLN A 104 5.10 -0.20 -12.31
C GLN A 104 4.37 -0.55 -11.00
N SER A 105 4.71 -1.70 -10.40
CA SER A 105 4.10 -2.13 -9.13
C SER A 105 4.40 -1.18 -7.97
N TRP A 106 5.58 -0.57 -7.93
CA TRP A 106 5.95 0.43 -6.92
C TRP A 106 5.06 1.67 -6.98
N GLN A 107 4.82 2.21 -8.18
CA GLN A 107 3.92 3.35 -8.38
C GLN A 107 2.47 2.99 -8.01
N ALA A 108 2.04 1.77 -8.36
CA ALA A 108 0.70 1.29 -8.02
C ALA A 108 0.50 1.20 -6.50
N ILE A 109 1.45 0.62 -5.76
CA ILE A 109 1.38 0.48 -4.30
C ILE A 109 1.34 1.85 -3.62
N PHE A 110 2.15 2.80 -4.10
CA PHE A 110 2.12 4.18 -3.59
C PHE A 110 0.74 4.83 -3.80
N ALA A 111 0.18 4.72 -5.00
CA ALA A 111 -1.15 5.26 -5.29
C ALA A 111 -2.24 4.61 -4.43
N PHE A 112 -2.21 3.29 -4.27
CA PHE A 112 -3.16 2.55 -3.43
C PHE A 112 -3.04 2.93 -1.95
N ALA A 113 -1.83 3.19 -1.46
CA ALA A 113 -1.64 3.65 -0.09
C ALA A 113 -2.19 5.07 0.12
N LEU A 114 -1.97 5.98 -0.83
CA LEU A 114 -2.47 7.35 -0.76
C LEU A 114 -4.00 7.38 -0.75
N ILE A 115 -4.65 6.71 -1.71
CA ILE A 115 -6.12 6.64 -1.76
C ILE A 115 -6.70 5.94 -0.53
N GLY A 116 -6.04 4.90 -0.02
CA GLY A 116 -6.44 4.20 1.19
C GLY A 116 -6.47 5.12 2.41
N CYS A 117 -5.43 5.93 2.61
CA CYS A 117 -5.36 6.90 3.72
C CYS A 117 -6.49 7.94 3.63
N ILE A 118 -6.74 8.50 2.45
CA ILE A 118 -7.80 9.49 2.23
C ILE A 118 -9.18 8.87 2.48
N PHE A 119 -9.40 7.66 1.95
CA PHE A 119 -10.67 6.96 2.09
C PHE A 119 -11.00 6.61 3.55
N LEU A 120 -10.00 6.16 4.32
CA LEU A 120 -10.16 5.88 5.75
C LEU A 120 -10.45 7.15 6.58
N LEU A 121 -9.79 8.27 6.25
CA LEU A 121 -10.11 9.57 6.85
C LEU A 121 -11.56 9.98 6.55
N TRP A 122 -12.00 9.81 5.31
CA TRP A 122 -13.36 10.15 4.89
C TRP A 122 -14.42 9.31 5.61
N ILE A 123 -14.21 7.99 5.73
CA ILE A 123 -15.10 7.11 6.49
C ILE A 123 -15.20 7.54 7.95
N THR A 124 -14.08 7.98 8.55
CA THR A 124 -14.08 8.49 9.92
C THR A 124 -14.98 9.72 10.05
N ILE A 125 -14.92 10.65 9.10
CA ILE A 125 -15.77 11.85 9.09
C ILE A 125 -17.26 11.47 8.97
N ILE A 126 -17.62 10.58 8.04
CA ILE A 126 -19.02 10.12 7.89
C ILE A 126 -19.51 9.45 9.17
N ALA A 127 -18.69 8.60 9.81
CA ALA A 127 -19.06 7.95 11.05
C ALA A 127 -19.34 8.96 12.16
N ILE A 128 -18.51 9.99 12.31
CA ILE A 128 -18.71 11.08 13.27
C ILE A 128 -19.99 11.85 12.97
N GLN A 129 -20.27 12.18 11.71
CA GLN A 129 -21.50 12.89 11.33
C GLN A 129 -22.76 12.12 11.74
N VAL A 130 -22.80 10.79 11.52
CA VAL A 130 -23.92 9.95 11.96
C VAL A 130 -24.10 9.99 13.46
N PHE A 131 -23.00 9.96 14.23
CA PHE A 131 -23.07 10.02 15.69
C PHE A 131 -23.65 11.32 16.24
N TYR A 132 -23.35 12.46 15.59
CA TYR A 132 -23.88 13.76 16.02
C TYR A 132 -25.33 13.98 15.60
N ASP A 133 -25.82 13.32 14.54
CA ASP A 133 -27.21 13.43 14.10
C ASP A 133 -28.17 12.63 15.01
N ASP A 134 -27.66 11.62 15.71
CA ASP A 134 -28.41 10.79 16.67
C ASP A 134 -28.41 11.35 18.13
N SER A 135 -27.76 12.50 18.39
CA SER A 135 -27.65 13.15 19.72
C SER A 135 -28.42 14.46 19.82
#